data_AF-A0A9P6VM10-F1
#
_entry.id   AF-A0A9P6VM10-F1
#
_cell.length_a   1.000
_cell.length_b   1.000
_cell.length_c   1.000
_cell.angle_alpha   90.00
_cell.angle_beta   90.00
_cell.angle_gamma   90.00
#
_symmetry.space_group_name_H-M   'P 1'
#
loop_
_entity.id
_entity.type
_entity.pdbx_description
1 polymer ?
#
loop_
_entity_poly.entity_id
_entity_poly.type
_entity_poly.pdbx_seq_one_letter_code
_entity_poly.pdbx_strand_id
1 'polypeptide(L)'
;MPLSKSSLTRALRSKTIAPNPQIFREAGHALNNSRSQARRSAKPPSPLKRQKTAFDHLLNNITAHLTNTPFSSRSPQIPYLHAVLRAYETNPSHWSKYAHANPDKQYTRNLVCEVPGIFNLLLLVWTPGKKSPVHDHADAHCLMKILKGEIRETRFAIPNFPGKEGPLAETSSVPYGMDNVSYMADSVCSFPLLQFFFLASKESCVHS
;
A
#
# COMPACT_ATOMS: atom_id res chain seq x y z
N MET A 1 -17.63 4.12 48.94
CA MET A 1 -17.10 3.75 50.28
C MET A 1 -18.21 3.01 51.03
N PRO A 2 -17.93 2.14 52.03
CA PRO A 2 -16.65 1.70 52.64
C PRO A 2 -16.22 0.28 52.17
N LEU A 3 -14.93 -0.10 52.13
CA LEU A 3 -14.06 -0.63 53.20
C LEU A 3 -14.56 -1.92 53.92
N SER A 4 -13.86 -3.03 53.66
CA SER A 4 -13.38 -3.95 54.70
C SER A 4 -12.16 -4.75 54.19
N LYS A 5 -11.29 -5.21 55.10
CA LYS A 5 -10.02 -5.89 54.84
C LYS A 5 -9.98 -7.24 55.56
N SER A 6 -9.38 -8.28 54.96
CA SER A 6 -8.59 -9.25 55.74
C SER A 6 -7.65 -10.11 54.86
N SER A 7 -6.39 -10.14 55.30
CA SER A 7 -5.30 -11.11 55.10
C SER A 7 -5.53 -12.42 54.31
N LEU A 8 -4.48 -12.87 53.62
CA LEU A 8 -3.76 -14.11 53.97
C LEU A 8 -2.35 -14.23 53.30
N THR A 9 -1.32 -14.17 54.16
CA THR A 9 -0.08 -15.00 54.18
C THR A 9 0.92 -15.13 53.01
N ARG A 10 2.18 -14.83 53.39
CA ARG A 10 3.44 -15.63 53.24
C ARG A 10 4.42 -15.24 52.13
N ALA A 11 5.63 -14.90 52.58
CA ALA A 11 6.80 -14.61 51.76
C ALA A 11 7.64 -15.87 51.45
N LEU A 12 8.37 -15.85 50.32
CA LEU A 12 9.55 -16.68 50.08
C LEU A 12 10.64 -15.86 49.38
N ARG A 13 11.90 -16.05 49.81
CA ARG A 13 13.13 -15.46 49.24
C ARG A 13 13.75 -16.43 48.22
N SER A 14 14.45 -15.90 47.21
CA SER A 14 15.77 -16.36 46.73
C SER A 14 16.29 -15.35 45.70
N LYS A 15 17.31 -14.53 46.03
CA LYS A 15 18.77 -14.80 45.95
C LYS A 15 19.31 -14.87 44.51
N THR A 16 19.79 -13.71 44.04
CA THR A 16 20.65 -13.53 42.86
C THR A 16 22.06 -14.07 43.12
N ILE A 17 22.70 -14.67 42.10
CA ILE A 17 24.11 -15.05 42.10
C ILE A 17 24.74 -14.57 40.78
N ALA A 18 25.91 -13.93 40.86
CA ALA A 18 26.73 -13.55 39.71
C ALA A 18 28.06 -14.33 39.74
N PRO A 19 28.62 -14.77 38.59
CA PRO A 19 29.86 -15.53 38.56
C PRO A 19 31.12 -14.65 38.54
N ASN A 20 32.17 -15.16 39.19
CA ASN A 20 33.50 -14.56 39.37
C ASN A 20 34.48 -15.07 38.28
N PRO A 21 35.33 -14.23 37.65
CA PRO A 21 36.22 -14.67 36.56
C PRO A 21 37.65 -14.99 37.03
N GLN A 22 38.12 -16.23 36.85
CA GLN A 22 39.55 -16.56 36.84
C GLN A 22 39.91 -17.89 36.15
N ILE A 23 41.09 -17.90 35.51
CA ILE A 23 41.98 -19.03 35.16
C ILE A 23 41.51 -20.05 34.09
N PHE A 24 42.27 -20.14 32.97
CA PHE A 24 42.97 -21.37 32.56
C PHE A 24 44.11 -21.14 31.54
N ARG A 25 45.21 -21.87 31.76
CA ARG A 25 46.46 -22.07 30.97
C ARG A 25 46.81 -23.57 31.13
N GLU A 26 47.52 -24.32 30.29
CA GLU A 26 48.20 -24.23 28.96
C GLU A 26 48.59 -25.70 28.61
N ALA A 27 49.07 -26.17 27.44
CA ALA A 27 49.19 -25.73 26.03
C ALA A 27 49.53 -27.01 25.20
N GLY A 28 49.44 -27.02 23.85
CA GLY A 28 49.87 -28.22 23.10
C GLY A 28 49.56 -28.35 21.59
N HIS A 29 50.48 -27.84 20.76
CA HIS A 29 51.04 -28.48 19.54
C HIS A 29 50.17 -29.04 18.39
N ALA A 30 50.21 -28.37 17.21
CA ALA A 30 50.46 -28.99 15.90
C ALA A 30 50.76 -27.97 14.76
N LEU A 31 52.03 -27.96 14.30
CA LEU A 31 52.56 -27.77 12.93
C LEU A 31 51.98 -26.74 11.92
N ASN A 32 52.88 -25.83 11.49
CA ASN A 32 53.15 -25.35 10.12
C ASN A 32 52.01 -25.26 9.07
N ASN A 33 51.79 -24.06 8.52
CA ASN A 33 52.47 -23.68 7.25
C ASN A 33 52.42 -22.17 6.96
N SER A 34 53.50 -21.62 6.37
CA SER A 34 53.56 -20.22 5.95
C SER A 34 52.85 -20.02 4.61
N ARG A 35 51.70 -19.31 4.60
CA ARG A 35 51.15 -18.76 3.36
C ARG A 35 50.56 -17.36 3.59
N SER A 36 51.43 -16.38 3.52
CA SER A 36 51.09 -14.95 3.42
C SER A 36 50.37 -14.67 2.09
N GLN A 37 49.04 -14.76 2.10
CA GLN A 37 48.20 -14.26 1.01
C GLN A 37 47.21 -13.22 1.54
N ALA A 38 47.35 -12.02 0.98
CA ALA A 38 46.71 -10.78 1.38
C ALA A 38 45.23 -10.91 1.79
N ARG A 39 44.93 -10.50 3.03
CA ARG A 39 43.60 -9.98 3.38
C ARG A 39 43.36 -8.71 2.56
N ARG A 40 42.84 -8.85 1.34
CA ARG A 40 42.27 -7.72 0.60
C ARG A 40 41.08 -7.21 1.41
N SER A 41 41.18 -6.01 1.93
CA SER A 41 40.06 -5.29 2.54
C SER A 41 38.94 -5.15 1.51
N ALA A 42 37.90 -5.96 1.66
CA ALA A 42 36.71 -5.87 0.83
C ALA A 42 36.07 -4.50 1.05
N LYS A 43 36.16 -3.64 0.02
CA LYS A 43 35.48 -2.35 0.00
C LYS A 43 33.99 -2.61 0.27
N PRO A 44 33.33 -1.90 1.22
CA PRO A 44 31.91 -2.08 1.44
C PRO A 44 31.17 -1.83 0.11
N PRO A 45 30.14 -2.63 -0.22
CA PRO A 45 29.45 -2.50 -1.49
C PRO A 45 28.90 -1.08 -1.60
N SER A 46 29.39 -0.34 -2.60
CA SER A 46 28.85 0.98 -2.93
C SER A 46 27.34 0.87 -3.13
N PRO A 47 26.53 1.78 -2.58
CA PRO A 47 25.08 1.70 -2.71
C PRO A 47 24.70 1.66 -4.19
N LEU A 48 24.21 0.49 -4.63
CA LEU A 48 23.83 0.28 -6.02
C LEU A 48 22.75 1.30 -6.36
N LYS A 49 22.99 2.16 -7.36
CA LYS A 49 21.96 3.04 -7.91
C LYS A 49 20.80 2.16 -8.36
N ARG A 50 19.70 2.17 -7.60
CA ARG A 50 18.50 1.39 -7.90
C ARG A 50 18.01 1.82 -9.28
N GLN A 51 18.00 0.88 -10.23
CA GLN A 51 17.46 1.12 -11.56
C GLN A 51 16.00 1.55 -11.44
N LYS A 52 15.57 2.54 -12.24
CA LYS A 52 14.18 2.99 -12.25
C LYS A 52 13.32 1.91 -12.94
N THR A 53 12.21 1.55 -12.32
CA THR A 53 11.22 0.63 -12.89
C THR A 53 10.21 1.37 -13.76
N ALA A 54 9.49 0.66 -14.63
CA ALA A 54 8.39 1.26 -15.40
C ALA A 54 7.29 1.89 -14.50
N PHE A 55 7.12 1.40 -13.27
CA PHE A 55 6.22 2.00 -12.29
C PHE A 55 6.79 3.32 -11.73
N ASP A 56 8.10 3.41 -11.49
CA ASP A 56 8.73 4.69 -11.12
C ASP A 56 8.56 5.72 -12.27
N HIS A 57 8.63 5.28 -13.54
CA HIS A 57 8.33 6.14 -14.69
C HIS A 57 6.86 6.58 -14.74
N LEU A 58 5.90 5.67 -14.48
CA LEU A 58 4.49 6.01 -14.34
C LEU A 58 4.24 7.09 -13.28
N LEU A 59 4.80 6.89 -12.07
CA LEU A 59 4.69 7.86 -10.97
C LEU A 59 5.26 9.23 -11.37
N ASN A 60 6.44 9.26 -12.01
CA ASN A 60 7.03 10.51 -12.48
C ASN A 60 6.17 11.21 -13.53
N ASN A 61 5.57 10.48 -14.47
CA ASN A 61 4.71 11.04 -15.52
C ASN A 61 3.41 11.63 -14.94
N ILE A 62 2.75 10.92 -14.02
CA ILE A 62 1.55 11.40 -13.33
C ILE A 62 1.89 12.66 -12.52
N THR A 63 2.95 12.60 -11.70
CA THR A 63 3.38 13.76 -10.88
C THR A 63 3.68 14.97 -11.76
N ALA A 64 4.55 14.83 -12.77
CA ALA A 64 4.95 15.95 -13.62
C ALA A 64 3.77 16.58 -14.38
N HIS A 65 2.82 15.77 -14.86
CA HIS A 65 1.63 16.30 -15.51
C HIS A 65 0.77 17.14 -14.56
N LEU A 66 0.59 16.68 -13.32
CA LEU A 66 -0.26 17.32 -12.32
C LEU A 66 0.40 18.49 -11.59
N THR A 67 1.73 18.54 -11.51
CA THR A 67 2.45 19.67 -10.90
C THR A 67 2.79 20.78 -11.90
N ASN A 68 2.97 20.45 -13.17
CA ASN A 68 3.40 21.41 -14.19
C ASN A 68 2.22 22.04 -14.96
N THR A 69 1.00 21.54 -14.77
CA THR A 69 -0.21 22.20 -15.27
C THR A 69 -0.52 23.41 -14.38
N PRO A 70 -0.61 24.64 -14.94
CA PRO A 70 -0.81 25.84 -14.13
C PRO A 70 -2.17 25.80 -13.42
N PHE A 71 -2.19 26.19 -12.14
CA PHE A 71 -3.35 26.12 -11.25
C PHE A 71 -4.62 26.86 -11.77
N SER A 72 -4.47 27.70 -12.79
CA SER A 72 -5.55 28.44 -13.45
C SER A 72 -6.23 27.67 -14.59
N SER A 73 -5.60 26.67 -15.23
CA SER A 73 -6.20 25.84 -16.28
C SER A 73 -6.89 24.60 -15.66
N ARG A 74 -7.79 24.86 -14.70
CA ARG A 74 -8.08 23.97 -13.56
C ARG A 74 -9.04 22.80 -13.86
N SER A 75 -8.64 21.91 -14.77
CA SER A 75 -9.19 20.56 -14.85
C SER A 75 -8.07 19.58 -15.23
N PRO A 76 -7.86 18.49 -14.46
CA PRO A 76 -6.87 17.48 -14.82
C PRO A 76 -7.24 16.87 -16.17
N GLN A 77 -6.26 16.62 -17.04
CA GLN A 77 -6.52 16.08 -18.38
C GLN A 77 -6.78 14.56 -18.26
N ILE A 78 -7.99 14.20 -17.83
CA ILE A 78 -8.42 12.80 -17.60
C ILE A 78 -8.06 11.87 -18.78
N PRO A 79 -8.23 12.25 -20.08
CA PRO A 79 -7.83 11.38 -21.19
C PRO A 79 -6.33 11.07 -21.22
N TYR A 80 -5.47 12.05 -20.89
CA TYR A 80 -4.02 11.85 -20.81
C TYR A 80 -3.65 10.93 -19.64
N LEU A 81 -4.22 11.17 -18.46
CA LEU A 81 -3.99 10.36 -17.26
C LEU A 81 -4.45 8.91 -17.44
N HIS A 82 -5.59 8.72 -18.11
CA HIS A 82 -6.12 7.40 -18.47
C HIS A 82 -5.16 6.69 -19.44
N ALA A 83 -4.69 7.37 -20.48
CA ALA A 83 -3.71 6.84 -21.42
C ALA A 83 -2.38 6.46 -20.74
N VAL A 84 -1.88 7.30 -19.82
CA VAL A 84 -0.65 7.04 -19.04
C VAL A 84 -0.81 5.81 -18.14
N LEU A 85 -1.97 5.62 -17.49
CA LEU A 85 -2.25 4.41 -16.72
C LEU A 85 -2.40 3.16 -17.59
N ARG A 86 -3.03 3.27 -18.77
CA ARG A 86 -3.18 2.14 -19.72
C ARG A 86 -1.84 1.71 -20.30
N ALA A 87 -0.96 2.66 -20.60
CA ALA A 87 0.37 2.39 -21.18
C ALA A 87 1.36 1.73 -20.20
N TYR A 88 1.10 1.78 -18.89
CA TYR A 88 1.87 1.01 -17.92
C TYR A 88 1.42 -0.45 -17.89
N GLU A 89 2.26 -1.35 -18.39
CA GLU A 89 2.10 -2.80 -18.23
C GLU A 89 2.41 -3.22 -16.79
N THR A 90 1.48 -3.96 -16.19
CA THR A 90 1.59 -4.40 -14.80
C THR A 90 2.73 -5.40 -14.59
N ASN A 91 3.60 -5.11 -13.62
CA ASN A 91 4.61 -6.06 -13.13
C ASN A 91 4.65 -6.06 -11.59
N PRO A 92 4.31 -7.18 -10.91
CA PRO A 92 4.31 -7.28 -9.44
C PRO A 92 5.61 -6.91 -8.76
N SER A 93 6.77 -7.09 -9.41
CA SER A 93 8.06 -6.71 -8.81
C SER A 93 8.21 -5.19 -8.61
N HIS A 94 7.48 -4.37 -9.37
CA HIS A 94 7.57 -2.91 -9.28
C HIS A 94 6.80 -2.33 -8.08
N TRP A 95 5.64 -2.92 -7.74
CA TRP A 95 4.67 -2.36 -6.78
C TRP A 95 4.45 -3.21 -5.52
N SER A 96 4.89 -4.48 -5.49
CA SER A 96 4.68 -5.40 -4.34
C SER A 96 5.16 -4.87 -3.00
N LYS A 97 6.19 -4.02 -2.96
CA LYS A 97 6.66 -3.29 -1.75
C LYS A 97 5.58 -2.46 -1.04
N TYR A 98 4.51 -2.05 -1.75
CA TYR A 98 3.38 -1.31 -1.20
C TYR A 98 2.15 -2.19 -0.94
N ALA A 99 2.18 -3.47 -1.29
CA ALA A 99 1.03 -4.38 -1.27
C ALA A 99 0.84 -5.07 0.09
N HIS A 100 0.66 -4.28 1.16
CA HIS A 100 0.45 -4.80 2.51
C HIS A 100 -1.00 -5.32 2.65
N ALA A 101 -1.17 -6.63 2.66
CA ALA A 101 -2.46 -7.28 2.87
C ALA A 101 -2.83 -7.36 4.36
N ASN A 102 -4.12 -7.37 4.67
CA ASN A 102 -4.63 -7.72 6.00
C ASN A 102 -5.95 -8.53 5.82
N PRO A 103 -5.97 -9.84 6.14
CA PRO A 103 -7.15 -10.70 5.95
C PRO A 103 -8.39 -10.30 6.76
N ASP A 104 -8.21 -9.60 7.89
CA ASP A 104 -9.29 -9.19 8.78
C ASP A 104 -10.07 -7.97 8.24
N LYS A 105 -9.56 -7.33 7.18
CA LYS A 105 -10.17 -6.17 6.52
C LYS A 105 -10.81 -6.55 5.19
N GLN A 106 -11.79 -5.76 4.75
CA GLN A 106 -12.36 -5.87 3.40
C GLN A 106 -11.26 -5.65 2.34
N TYR A 107 -10.46 -4.61 2.55
CA TYR A 107 -9.26 -4.28 1.79
C TYR A 107 -8.34 -3.39 2.65
N THR A 108 -7.08 -3.24 2.25
CA THR A 108 -6.16 -2.24 2.81
C THR A 108 -6.00 -1.06 1.85
N ARG A 109 -5.65 0.13 2.37
CA ARG A 109 -5.29 1.33 1.58
C ARG A 109 -3.84 1.67 1.91
N ASN A 110 -2.93 1.53 0.96
CA ASN A 110 -1.49 1.67 1.18
C ASN A 110 -0.97 2.88 0.41
N LEU A 111 -0.36 3.85 1.09
CA LEU A 111 0.17 5.05 0.43
C LEU A 111 1.42 4.72 -0.39
N VAL A 112 1.40 5.13 -1.66
CA VAL A 112 2.52 4.98 -2.59
C VAL A 112 3.19 6.34 -2.81
N CYS A 113 2.39 7.38 -3.03
CA CYS A 113 2.82 8.76 -3.26
C CYS A 113 1.69 9.73 -2.90
N GLU A 114 2.04 10.88 -2.35
CA GLU A 114 1.15 12.02 -2.11
C GLU A 114 1.85 13.29 -2.63
N VAL A 115 1.08 14.17 -3.25
CA VAL A 115 1.49 15.55 -3.51
C VAL A 115 0.44 16.46 -2.86
N PRO A 116 0.75 17.12 -1.73
CA PRO A 116 -0.23 17.84 -0.92
C PRO A 116 -1.05 18.85 -1.73
N GLY A 117 -2.37 18.80 -1.58
CA GLY A 117 -3.31 19.67 -2.29
C GLY A 117 -3.49 19.38 -3.79
N ILE A 118 -2.82 18.37 -4.35
CA ILE A 118 -2.93 17.99 -5.77
C ILE A 118 -3.51 16.58 -5.91
N PHE A 119 -2.79 15.54 -5.45
CA PHE A 119 -3.26 14.17 -5.60
C PHE A 119 -2.74 13.20 -4.54
N ASN A 120 -3.51 12.13 -4.35
CA ASN A 120 -3.15 10.97 -3.54
C ASN A 120 -3.12 9.70 -4.38
N LEU A 121 -2.08 8.89 -4.24
CA LEU A 121 -1.89 7.65 -5.00
C LEU A 121 -1.73 6.48 -4.04
N LEU A 122 -2.75 5.62 -4.04
CA LEU A 122 -2.96 4.52 -3.12
C LEU A 122 -2.93 3.18 -3.87
N LEU A 123 -2.30 2.17 -3.27
CA LEU A 123 -2.45 0.78 -3.68
C LEU A 123 -3.40 0.07 -2.72
N LEU A 124 -4.50 -0.47 -3.25
CA LEU A 124 -5.49 -1.23 -2.51
C LEU A 124 -5.24 -2.73 -2.69
N VAL A 125 -5.16 -3.45 -1.58
CA VAL A 125 -5.10 -4.92 -1.59
C VAL A 125 -6.42 -5.46 -1.07
N TRP A 126 -7.14 -6.17 -1.92
CA TRP A 126 -8.44 -6.76 -1.59
C TRP A 126 -8.28 -8.12 -0.94
N THR A 127 -9.08 -8.36 0.11
CA THR A 127 -9.26 -9.71 0.66
C THR A 127 -10.24 -10.47 -0.26
N PRO A 128 -9.95 -11.72 -0.65
CA PRO A 128 -10.82 -12.49 -1.54
C PRO A 128 -12.29 -12.55 -1.06
N GLY A 129 -13.23 -12.40 -2.00
CA GLY A 129 -14.67 -12.42 -1.72
C GLY A 129 -15.21 -11.22 -0.94
N LYS A 130 -14.40 -10.19 -0.65
CA LYS A 130 -14.83 -8.97 0.05
C LYS A 130 -15.22 -7.86 -0.94
N LYS A 131 -16.01 -6.89 -0.46
CA LYS A 131 -16.49 -5.73 -1.21
C LYS A 131 -16.40 -4.45 -0.40
N SER A 132 -16.30 -3.30 -1.04
CA SER A 132 -16.45 -2.00 -0.36
C SER A 132 -17.92 -1.74 -0.03
N PRO A 133 -18.20 -0.92 0.99
CA PRO A 133 -19.45 -0.17 1.06
C PRO A 133 -19.65 0.68 -0.21
N VAL A 134 -20.90 1.02 -0.52
CA VAL A 134 -21.19 2.08 -1.50
C VAL A 134 -20.74 3.42 -0.91
N HIS A 135 -20.06 4.23 -1.70
CA HIS A 135 -19.51 5.53 -1.32
C HIS A 135 -19.42 6.45 -2.54
N ASP A 136 -19.39 7.75 -2.28
CA ASP A 136 -19.06 8.80 -3.24
C ASP A 136 -17.54 9.04 -3.28
N HIS A 137 -17.09 9.96 -4.15
CA HIS A 137 -15.68 10.35 -4.27
C HIS A 137 -15.38 11.72 -3.63
N ALA A 138 -16.36 12.33 -2.96
CA ALA A 138 -16.26 13.63 -2.31
C ALA A 138 -15.72 14.74 -3.23
N ASP A 139 -16.34 14.88 -4.41
CA ASP A 139 -15.98 15.84 -5.47
C ASP A 139 -14.55 15.68 -6.02
N ALA A 140 -13.91 14.54 -5.77
CA ALA A 140 -12.63 14.18 -6.36
C ALA A 140 -12.78 13.43 -7.69
N HIS A 141 -11.83 13.64 -8.60
CA HIS A 141 -11.64 12.73 -9.72
C HIS A 141 -10.96 11.45 -9.24
N CYS A 142 -11.40 10.31 -9.73
CA CYS A 142 -10.91 8.99 -9.35
C CYS A 142 -10.48 8.21 -10.60
N LEU A 143 -9.19 7.86 -10.71
CA LEU A 143 -8.72 6.91 -11.72
C LEU A 143 -8.25 5.62 -11.04
N MET A 144 -8.65 4.49 -11.62
CA MET A 144 -8.47 3.18 -11.02
C MET A 144 -7.82 2.22 -12.03
N LYS A 145 -6.65 1.64 -11.73
CA LYS A 145 -6.02 0.59 -12.55
C LYS A 145 -5.96 -0.75 -11.81
N ILE A 146 -6.32 -1.83 -12.47
CA ILE A 146 -6.20 -3.19 -11.92
C ILE A 146 -4.77 -3.71 -12.16
N LEU A 147 -4.05 -4.00 -11.07
CA LEU A 147 -2.70 -4.55 -11.06
C LEU A 147 -2.64 -6.05 -10.78
N LYS A 148 -3.72 -6.67 -10.30
CA LYS A 148 -3.80 -8.13 -10.20
C LYS A 148 -5.24 -8.58 -10.04
N GLY A 149 -5.59 -9.70 -10.67
CA GLY A 149 -6.91 -10.32 -10.58
C GLY A 149 -7.98 -9.54 -11.33
N GLU A 150 -9.20 -9.56 -10.79
CA GLU A 150 -10.39 -8.92 -11.34
C GLU A 150 -11.19 -8.28 -10.20
N ILE A 151 -11.90 -7.19 -10.52
CA ILE A 151 -12.97 -6.62 -9.69
C ILE A 151 -14.26 -6.48 -10.49
N ARG A 152 -15.37 -6.24 -9.79
CA ARG A 152 -16.62 -5.79 -10.38
C ARG A 152 -16.96 -4.41 -9.82
N GLU A 153 -17.02 -3.41 -10.70
CA GLU A 153 -17.49 -2.07 -10.35
C GLU A 153 -19.02 -2.04 -10.52
N THR A 154 -19.75 -1.70 -9.46
CA THR A 154 -21.20 -1.52 -9.52
C THR A 154 -21.53 -0.08 -9.13
N ARG A 155 -22.20 0.64 -10.03
CA ARG A 155 -22.61 2.04 -9.87
C ARG A 155 -24.09 2.11 -9.51
N PHE A 156 -24.45 3.11 -8.72
CA PHE A 156 -25.81 3.36 -8.27
C PHE A 156 -26.21 4.82 -8.58
N ALA A 157 -27.50 5.07 -8.73
CA ALA A 157 -28.02 6.43 -8.87
C ALA A 157 -27.95 7.18 -7.52
N ILE A 158 -27.70 8.49 -7.57
CA ILE A 158 -27.79 9.35 -6.39
C ILE A 158 -29.27 9.38 -5.94
N PRO A 159 -29.58 9.17 -4.65
CA PRO A 159 -30.96 9.20 -4.17
C PRO A 159 -31.60 10.59 -4.30
N ASN A 160 -32.79 10.65 -4.90
CA ASN A 160 -33.57 11.90 -5.06
C ASN A 160 -33.99 12.54 -3.73
N PHE A 161 -34.00 11.78 -2.64
CA PHE A 161 -34.43 12.21 -1.31
C PHE A 161 -33.39 11.79 -0.25
N PRO A 162 -32.29 12.56 -0.08
CA PRO A 162 -31.29 12.26 0.93
C PRO A 162 -31.90 12.21 2.34
N GLY A 163 -31.42 11.28 3.17
CA GLY A 163 -31.93 11.06 4.52
C GLY A 163 -33.17 10.16 4.64
N LYS A 164 -33.73 9.66 3.53
CA LYS A 164 -34.74 8.58 3.55
C LYS A 164 -34.10 7.24 3.25
N GLU A 165 -34.48 6.20 4.01
CA GLU A 165 -34.09 4.83 3.72
C GLU A 165 -34.84 4.29 2.49
N GLY A 166 -34.16 3.47 1.71
CA GLY A 166 -34.70 2.84 0.50
C GLY A 166 -33.63 2.03 -0.24
N PRO A 167 -34.03 1.18 -1.21
CA PRO A 167 -33.09 0.43 -2.02
C PRO A 167 -32.27 1.37 -2.94
N LEU A 168 -30.98 1.10 -3.09
CA LEU A 168 -30.16 1.78 -4.08
C LEU A 168 -30.50 1.25 -5.49
N ALA A 169 -30.78 2.16 -6.42
CA ALA A 169 -31.00 1.80 -7.82
C ALA A 169 -29.66 1.62 -8.55
N GLU A 170 -29.35 0.40 -8.98
CA GLU A 170 -28.16 0.11 -9.79
C GLU A 170 -28.28 0.76 -11.17
N THR A 171 -27.18 1.36 -11.65
CA THR A 171 -27.08 1.98 -12.98
C THR A 171 -26.14 1.23 -13.92
N SER A 172 -25.18 0.47 -13.39
CA SER A 172 -24.32 -0.42 -14.17
C SER A 172 -23.53 -1.38 -13.27
N SER A 173 -23.27 -2.61 -13.72
CA SER A 173 -22.26 -3.50 -13.13
C SER A 173 -21.29 -4.03 -14.19
N VAL A 174 -20.00 -3.72 -14.04
CA VAL A 174 -18.96 -3.97 -15.06
C VAL A 174 -17.76 -4.70 -14.43
N PRO A 175 -17.33 -5.85 -14.96
CA PRO A 175 -16.09 -6.49 -14.56
C PRO A 175 -14.87 -5.76 -15.16
N TYR A 176 -13.82 -5.60 -14.37
CA TYR A 176 -12.53 -5.05 -14.77
C TYR A 176 -11.42 -6.04 -14.39
N GLY A 177 -10.79 -6.63 -15.40
CA GLY A 177 -9.64 -7.50 -15.26
C GLY A 177 -8.31 -6.74 -15.21
N MET A 178 -7.21 -7.49 -15.13
CA MET A 178 -5.85 -6.95 -15.08
C MET A 178 -5.58 -5.95 -16.23
N ASP A 179 -4.79 -4.91 -15.90
CA ASP A 179 -4.42 -3.79 -16.76
C ASP A 179 -5.56 -2.87 -17.25
N ASN A 180 -6.82 -3.22 -17.02
CA ASN A 180 -7.94 -2.29 -17.27
C ASN A 180 -7.85 -1.04 -16.37
N VAL A 181 -8.39 0.06 -16.89
CA VAL A 181 -8.43 1.36 -16.21
C VAL A 181 -9.86 1.91 -16.22
N SER A 182 -10.43 2.15 -15.04
CA SER A 182 -11.72 2.84 -14.85
C SER A 182 -11.51 4.30 -14.45
N TYR A 183 -12.54 5.11 -14.64
CA TYR A 183 -12.64 6.49 -14.19
C TYR A 183 -14.02 6.75 -13.56
N MET A 184 -14.00 7.44 -12.43
CA MET A 184 -15.17 7.87 -11.67
C MET A 184 -14.96 9.32 -11.21
N ALA A 185 -16.03 10.09 -11.13
CA ALA A 185 -16.07 11.40 -10.49
C ALA A 185 -17.53 11.71 -10.15
N ASP A 186 -17.75 12.45 -9.08
CA ASP A 186 -19.07 12.97 -8.75
C ASP A 186 -19.41 14.13 -9.68
N SER A 187 -20.70 14.47 -9.83
CA SER A 187 -21.18 15.30 -10.94
C SER A 187 -20.75 16.78 -10.93
N VAL A 188 -20.05 17.24 -9.88
CA VAL A 188 -19.75 18.66 -9.60
C VAL A 188 -18.38 18.87 -8.93
N CYS A 189 -17.29 18.47 -9.58
CA CYS A 189 -15.92 18.82 -9.15
C CYS A 189 -15.65 20.35 -9.18
N SER A 190 -16.04 21.07 -8.13
CA SER A 190 -15.79 22.53 -8.01
C SER A 190 -14.33 22.85 -7.64
N PHE A 191 -13.65 21.92 -6.95
CA PHE A 191 -12.21 21.99 -6.65
C PHE A 191 -11.62 20.57 -6.71
N PRO A 192 -11.01 20.17 -7.84
CA PRO A 192 -10.60 18.78 -8.02
C PRO A 192 -9.35 18.41 -7.22
N LEU A 193 -9.54 17.73 -6.10
CA LEU A 193 -8.53 16.75 -5.65
C LEU A 193 -8.60 15.53 -6.58
N LEU A 194 -7.46 14.91 -6.83
CA LEU A 194 -7.35 13.73 -7.69
C LEU A 194 -6.91 12.52 -6.84
N GLN A 195 -7.70 11.46 -6.86
CA GLN A 195 -7.41 10.20 -6.18
C GLN A 195 -7.08 9.12 -7.21
N PHE A 196 -5.96 8.43 -7.01
CA PHE A 196 -5.57 7.28 -7.81
C PHE A 196 -5.62 6.02 -6.94
N PHE A 197 -6.31 4.99 -7.44
CA PHE A 197 -6.34 3.68 -6.81
C PHE A 197 -5.75 2.61 -7.74
N PHE A 198 -4.70 1.94 -7.28
CA PHE A 198 -4.14 0.77 -7.92
C PHE A 198 -4.64 -0.47 -7.19
N LEU A 199 -5.39 -1.34 -7.86
CA LEU A 199 -6.05 -2.47 -7.20
C LEU A 199 -5.33 -3.78 -7.49
N ALA A 200 -4.72 -4.35 -6.46
CA ALA A 200 -4.14 -5.67 -6.49
C ALA A 200 -5.08 -6.64 -5.75
N SER A 201 -5.98 -7.32 -6.48
CA SER A 201 -6.66 -8.49 -5.92
C SER A 201 -5.70 -9.68 -5.89
N LYS A 202 -5.66 -10.43 -4.78
CA LYS A 202 -4.77 -11.59 -4.70
C LYS A 202 -5.25 -12.76 -5.57
N GLU A 203 -6.56 -12.95 -5.72
CA GLU A 203 -7.19 -14.05 -6.46
C GLU A 203 -8.48 -13.58 -7.18
N SER A 204 -8.92 -14.34 -8.19
CA SER A 204 -10.01 -13.96 -9.08
C SER A 204 -11.36 -13.84 -8.36
N CYS A 205 -12.12 -12.78 -8.63
CA CYS A 205 -13.45 -12.56 -8.06
C CYS A 205 -14.53 -13.36 -8.82
N VAL A 206 -14.40 -14.70 -8.82
CA VAL A 206 -15.36 -15.60 -9.47
C VAL A 206 -16.68 -15.51 -8.70
N HIS A 207 -17.66 -14.80 -9.25
CA HIS A 207 -19.02 -14.83 -8.72
C HIS A 207 -19.66 -16.19 -9.05
N SER A 208 -20.26 -16.80 -8.04
CA SER A 208 -21.22 -17.91 -8.16
C SER A 208 -22.63 -17.37 -7.91
#